data_AF-A0A1B1GG60-F1
#
_entry.id   AF-A0A1B1GG60-F1
#
_cell.length_a   1.000
_cell.length_b   1.000
_cell.length_c   1.000
_cell.angle_alpha   90.00
_cell.angle_beta   90.00
_cell.angle_gamma   90.00
#
_symmetry.space_group_name_H-M   'P 1'
#
loop_
_entity.id
_entity.type
_entity.pdbx_description
1 polymer ?
#
loop_
_entity_poly.entity_id
_entity_poly.type
_entity_poly.pdbx_seq_one_letter_code
_entity_poly.pdbx_strand_id
1 'polypeptide(L)'
;RYIHFHNKKHPSLMGDNEVEEFLTYLAVQGKVATKTQSLALNSLSFLYKEILKTPLSLEIRFQRSQLERKLPVVLTRDEIRRLLEIVDPKHQLPIKLLYGSGLRLMECMRLRVQDIDFDYGAIRIWQGKGGKNRTVTLAKELYPHLKEQIALAKRYYDRDLHQKNYGGVWLPTALKEKYPNAP
;
A
#
# COMPACT_ATOMS: atom_id res chain seq x y z
N ARG A 1 21.23 -1.06 -3.98
CA ARG A 1 21.58 -1.85 -5.20
C ARG A 1 22.51 -1.07 -6.11
N TYR A 2 22.13 0.10 -6.62
CA TYR A 2 22.99 0.98 -7.45
C TYR A 2 24.39 1.20 -6.87
N ILE A 3 24.50 1.68 -5.62
CA ILE A 3 25.78 1.91 -4.93
C ILE A 3 26.64 0.64 -4.86
N HIS A 4 26.04 -0.51 -4.56
CA HIS A 4 26.77 -1.78 -4.46
C HIS A 4 27.21 -2.32 -5.83
N PHE A 5 26.44 -2.06 -6.89
CA PHE A 5 26.81 -2.40 -8.26
C PHE A 5 28.09 -1.66 -8.68
N HIS A 6 28.24 -0.41 -8.23
CA HIS A 6 29.43 0.41 -8.43
C HIS A 6 30.44 0.30 -7.28
N ASN A 7 30.55 -0.87 -6.63
CA ASN A 7 31.55 -1.15 -5.60
C ASN A 7 31.62 -0.14 -4.45
N LYS A 8 30.46 0.39 -4.03
CA LYS A 8 30.33 1.43 -3.00
C LYS A 8 30.98 2.78 -3.36
N LYS A 9 31.24 3.04 -4.64
CA LYS A 9 31.59 4.38 -5.14
C LYS A 9 30.49 5.36 -4.74
N HIS A 10 30.89 6.53 -4.25
CA HIS A 10 29.94 7.52 -3.77
C HIS A 10 29.12 8.09 -4.94
N PRO A 11 27.77 8.16 -4.85
CA PRO A 11 26.90 8.64 -5.93
C PRO A 11 27.22 10.03 -6.49
N SER A 12 27.80 10.92 -5.69
CA SER A 12 28.22 12.26 -6.19
C SER A 12 29.39 12.22 -7.16
N LEU A 13 30.13 11.10 -7.21
CA LEU A 13 31.25 10.88 -8.13
C LEU A 13 30.84 10.08 -9.37
N MET A 14 29.54 9.89 -9.55
CA MET A 14 28.91 9.12 -10.62
C MET A 14 27.85 9.99 -11.30
N GLY A 15 27.52 9.69 -12.55
CA GLY A 15 26.53 10.45 -13.31
C GLY A 15 25.70 9.57 -14.24
N ASP A 16 25.35 10.13 -15.38
CA ASP A 16 24.45 9.49 -16.35
C ASP A 16 24.97 8.13 -16.80
N ASN A 17 26.27 8.00 -17.07
CA ASN A 17 26.90 6.75 -17.52
C ASN A 17 26.70 5.61 -16.51
N GLU A 18 27.01 5.85 -15.23
CA GLU A 18 26.84 4.84 -14.19
C GLU A 18 25.37 4.45 -13.98
N VAL A 19 24.45 5.41 -14.16
CA VAL A 19 23.01 5.16 -14.12
C VAL A 19 22.58 4.30 -15.31
N GLU A 20 23.03 4.61 -16.53
CA GLU A 20 22.75 3.83 -17.75
C GLU A 20 23.25 2.39 -17.63
N GLU A 21 24.49 2.21 -17.18
CA GLU A 21 25.09 0.90 -16.95
C GLU A 21 24.28 0.08 -15.96
N PHE A 22 23.89 0.68 -14.83
CA PHE A 22 23.10 -0.01 -13.82
C PHE A 22 21.69 -0.37 -14.32
N LEU A 23 21.02 0.55 -15.03
CA LEU A 23 19.69 0.30 -15.57
C LEU A 23 19.72 -0.77 -16.66
N THR A 24 20.75 -0.77 -17.51
CA THR A 24 20.99 -1.79 -18.52
C THR A 24 21.27 -3.14 -17.86
N TYR A 25 22.11 -3.16 -16.82
CA TYR A 25 22.38 -4.35 -16.01
C TYR A 25 21.09 -4.97 -15.45
N LEU A 26 20.18 -4.14 -14.93
CA LEU A 26 18.89 -4.61 -14.42
C LEU A 26 18.03 -5.26 -15.51
N ALA A 27 18.05 -4.74 -16.74
CA ALA A 27 17.27 -5.28 -17.84
C ALA A 27 17.86 -6.58 -18.40
N VAL A 28 19.16 -6.64 -18.66
CA VAL A 28 19.78 -7.74 -19.41
C VAL A 28 20.14 -8.91 -18.49
N GLN A 29 20.95 -8.67 -17.47
CA GLN A 29 21.40 -9.69 -16.53
C GLN A 29 20.36 -9.91 -15.44
N GLY A 30 19.83 -8.82 -14.89
CA GLY A 30 18.83 -8.87 -13.83
C GLY A 30 17.46 -9.35 -14.29
N LYS A 31 17.17 -9.29 -15.60
CA LYS A 31 15.89 -9.65 -16.22
C LYS A 31 14.70 -9.15 -15.39
N VAL A 32 14.76 -7.89 -14.95
CA VAL A 32 13.68 -7.30 -14.14
C VAL A 32 12.54 -6.83 -15.02
N ALA A 33 11.31 -6.81 -14.51
CA ALA A 33 10.18 -6.26 -15.25
C ALA A 33 10.35 -4.76 -15.54
N THR A 34 9.75 -4.24 -16.62
CA THR A 34 9.82 -2.82 -17.01
C THR A 34 9.47 -1.87 -15.86
N LYS A 35 8.42 -2.18 -15.08
CA LYS A 35 8.04 -1.35 -13.92
C LYS A 35 9.12 -1.29 -12.83
N THR A 36 9.84 -2.39 -12.62
CA THR A 36 10.94 -2.44 -11.65
C THR A 36 12.10 -1.57 -12.11
N GLN A 37 12.43 -1.60 -13.40
CA GLN A 37 13.44 -0.73 -13.98
C GLN A 37 13.02 0.75 -13.94
N SER A 38 11.76 1.06 -14.29
CA SER A 38 11.23 2.43 -14.18
C SER A 38 11.25 2.95 -12.74
N LEU A 39 10.95 2.09 -11.75
CA LEU A 39 11.07 2.47 -10.35
C LEU A 39 12.52 2.76 -9.96
N ALA A 40 13.47 1.95 -10.42
CA ALA A 40 14.90 2.18 -10.19
C ALA A 40 15.34 3.52 -10.79
N LEU A 41 14.95 3.82 -12.03
CA LEU A 41 15.21 5.13 -12.65
C LEU A 41 14.61 6.26 -11.82
N ASN A 42 13.34 6.17 -11.43
CA ASN A 42 12.69 7.21 -10.61
C ASN A 42 13.40 7.42 -9.27
N SER A 43 13.87 6.34 -8.62
CA SER A 43 14.66 6.45 -7.38
C SER A 43 15.99 7.17 -7.60
N LEU A 44 16.67 6.91 -8.72
CA LEU A 44 17.93 7.56 -9.07
C LEU A 44 17.71 9.02 -9.46
N SER A 45 16.70 9.32 -10.27
CA SER A 45 16.30 10.70 -10.59
C SER A 45 16.00 11.50 -9.32
N PHE A 46 15.32 10.91 -8.33
CA PHE A 46 15.09 11.54 -7.03
C PHE A 46 16.40 11.78 -6.26
N LEU A 47 17.27 10.77 -6.15
CA LEU A 47 18.57 10.91 -5.48
C LEU A 47 19.40 12.07 -6.06
N TYR A 48 19.53 12.12 -7.39
CA TYR A 48 20.34 13.11 -8.06
C TYR A 48 19.72 14.51 -8.04
N LYS A 49 18.40 14.61 -8.24
CA LYS A 49 17.69 15.89 -8.22
C LYS A 49 17.52 16.47 -6.82
N GLU A 50 17.00 15.68 -5.88
CA GLU A 50 16.54 16.18 -4.59
C GLU A 50 17.61 16.13 -3.51
N ILE A 51 18.52 15.14 -3.55
CA ILE A 51 19.56 14.98 -2.52
C ILE A 51 20.88 15.59 -2.98
N LEU A 52 21.41 15.16 -4.14
CA LEU A 52 22.73 15.60 -4.62
C LEU A 52 22.70 16.97 -5.32
N LYS A 53 21.52 17.47 -5.66
CA LYS A 53 21.31 18.75 -6.39
C LYS A 53 22.05 18.82 -7.73
N THR A 54 22.33 17.66 -8.33
CA THR A 54 22.95 17.49 -9.64
C THR A 54 22.03 16.62 -10.50
N PRO A 55 20.98 17.19 -11.12
CA PRO A 55 20.00 16.40 -11.85
C PRO A 55 20.64 15.65 -13.03
N LEU A 56 20.21 14.42 -13.25
CA LEU A 56 20.61 13.61 -14.41
C LEU A 56 20.11 14.24 -15.71
N SER A 57 20.77 13.94 -16.82
CA SER A 57 20.32 14.38 -18.16
C SER A 57 18.96 13.78 -18.52
N LEU A 58 18.23 14.46 -19.42
CA LEU A 58 16.98 13.95 -20.00
C LEU A 58 17.23 12.86 -21.04
N GLU A 59 18.47 12.73 -21.54
CA GLU A 59 18.84 11.81 -22.62
C GLU A 59 19.49 10.50 -22.14
N ILE A 60 19.11 9.98 -20.97
CA ILE A 60 19.66 8.71 -20.47
C ILE A 60 19.25 7.55 -21.40
N ARG A 61 20.22 6.96 -22.10
CA ARG A 61 20.07 5.85 -23.05
C ARG A 61 20.44 4.53 -22.39
N PHE A 62 19.46 3.88 -21.77
CA PHE A 62 19.62 2.54 -21.22
C PHE A 62 18.77 1.51 -21.97
N GLN A 63 19.20 0.24 -21.93
CA GLN A 63 18.41 -0.84 -22.52
C GLN A 63 17.14 -1.08 -21.70
N ARG A 64 15.98 -0.92 -22.32
CA ARG A 64 14.69 -1.14 -21.66
C ARG A 64 14.40 -2.63 -21.51
N SER A 65 13.88 -3.00 -20.34
CA SER A 65 13.35 -4.34 -20.14
C SER A 65 12.14 -4.60 -21.04
N GLN A 66 12.20 -5.72 -21.76
CA GLN A 66 11.16 -6.21 -22.67
C GLN A 66 10.25 -7.27 -22.03
N LEU A 67 10.37 -7.49 -20.71
CA LEU A 67 9.55 -8.50 -20.04
C LEU A 67 8.08 -8.08 -20.02
N GLU A 68 7.25 -8.96 -20.57
CA GLU A 68 5.81 -8.75 -20.66
C GLU A 68 5.15 -8.64 -19.28
N ARG A 69 4.03 -7.91 -19.25
CA ARG A 69 3.22 -7.81 -18.05
C ARG A 69 2.54 -9.15 -17.80
N LYS A 70 2.76 -9.73 -16.62
CA LYS A 70 1.97 -10.90 -16.18
C LYS A 70 0.49 -10.51 -16.09
N LEU A 71 -0.36 -11.34 -16.68
CA LEU A 71 -1.80 -11.26 -16.49
C LEU A 71 -2.16 -11.57 -15.04
N PRO A 72 -3.23 -10.96 -14.49
CA PRO A 72 -3.69 -11.29 -13.16
C PRO A 72 -4.15 -12.75 -13.11
N VAL A 73 -3.70 -13.48 -12.09
CA VAL A 73 -4.17 -14.82 -11.78
C VAL A 73 -5.25 -14.71 -10.71
N VAL A 74 -6.38 -15.38 -10.92
CA VAL A 74 -7.51 -15.40 -9.99
C VAL A 74 -7.73 -16.80 -9.44
N LEU A 75 -8.17 -16.87 -8.19
CA LEU A 75 -8.60 -18.13 -7.58
C LEU A 75 -10.04 -18.45 -7.99
N THR A 76 -10.32 -19.73 -8.18
CA THR A 76 -11.66 -20.27 -8.31
C THR A 76 -12.43 -20.16 -6.99
N ARG A 77 -13.77 -20.26 -7.07
CA ARG A 77 -14.62 -20.22 -5.86
C ARG A 77 -14.28 -21.34 -4.87
N ASP A 78 -13.91 -22.52 -5.36
CA ASP A 78 -13.52 -23.65 -4.50
C ASP A 78 -12.15 -23.45 -3.88
N GLU A 79 -11.19 -22.85 -4.58
CA GLU A 79 -9.91 -22.45 -3.99
C GLU A 79 -10.08 -21.39 -2.90
N ILE A 80 -10.96 -20.42 -3.10
CA ILE A 80 -11.27 -19.41 -2.08
C ILE A 80 -11.90 -20.06 -0.86
N ARG A 81 -12.83 -21.01 -1.04
CA ARG A 81 -13.42 -21.75 0.09
C ARG A 81 -12.33 -22.49 0.89
N ARG A 82 -11.50 -23.28 0.22
CA ARG A 82 -10.38 -24.01 0.85
C ARG A 82 -9.39 -23.07 1.54
N LEU A 83 -9.10 -21.92 0.95
CA LEU A 83 -8.25 -20.90 1.57
C LEU A 83 -8.88 -20.37 2.87
N LEU A 84 -10.18 -20.03 2.85
CA LEU A 84 -10.86 -19.49 4.03
C LEU A 84 -11.01 -20.52 5.16
N GLU A 85 -11.03 -21.82 4.85
CA GLU A 85 -11.08 -22.91 5.84
C GLU A 85 -9.76 -23.05 6.63
N ILE A 86 -8.61 -22.79 6.02
CA ILE A 86 -7.30 -22.94 6.66
C ILE A 86 -6.79 -21.66 7.36
N VAL A 87 -7.42 -20.51 7.08
CA VAL A 87 -7.01 -19.22 7.64
C VAL A 87 -7.36 -19.15 9.12
N ASP A 88 -6.36 -18.78 9.94
CA ASP A 88 -6.54 -18.52 11.37
C ASP A 88 -7.73 -17.57 11.60
N PRO A 89 -8.67 -17.89 12.52
CA PRO A 89 -9.87 -17.10 12.79
C PRO A 89 -9.63 -15.59 12.93
N LYS A 90 -8.50 -15.17 13.53
CA LYS A 90 -8.20 -13.75 13.73
C LYS A 90 -7.93 -12.98 12.43
N HIS A 91 -7.57 -13.68 11.36
CA HIS A 91 -7.31 -13.09 10.05
C HIS A 91 -8.46 -13.29 9.06
N GLN A 92 -9.48 -14.08 9.40
CA GLN A 92 -10.55 -14.40 8.47
C GLN A 92 -11.36 -13.17 8.06
N LEU A 93 -11.74 -12.30 9.00
CA LEU A 93 -12.55 -11.13 8.69
C LEU A 93 -11.88 -10.17 7.68
N PRO A 94 -10.64 -9.70 7.89
CA PRO A 94 -10.00 -8.84 6.89
C PRO A 94 -9.83 -9.55 5.54
N ILE A 95 -9.53 -10.86 5.51
CA ILE A 95 -9.43 -11.61 4.24
C ILE A 95 -10.79 -11.71 3.53
N LYS A 96 -11.88 -11.96 4.27
CA LYS A 96 -13.24 -11.96 3.72
C LYS A 96 -13.64 -10.59 3.18
N LEU A 97 -13.18 -9.49 3.79
CA LEU A 97 -13.39 -8.13 3.28
C LEU A 97 -12.58 -7.85 2.01
N LEU A 98 -11.33 -8.31 1.93
CA LEU A 98 -10.51 -8.20 0.71
C LEU A 98 -11.22 -8.88 -0.47
N TYR A 99 -11.73 -10.09 -0.24
CA TYR A 99 -12.44 -10.86 -1.27
C TYR A 99 -13.84 -10.31 -1.57
N GLY A 100 -14.70 -10.17 -0.56
CA GLY A 100 -16.12 -9.85 -0.72
C GLY A 100 -16.40 -8.39 -1.09
N SER A 101 -15.49 -7.48 -0.75
CA SER A 101 -15.64 -6.04 -1.01
C SER A 101 -14.58 -5.49 -1.98
N GLY A 102 -13.68 -6.34 -2.48
CA GLY A 102 -12.64 -5.94 -3.44
C GLY A 102 -11.68 -4.87 -2.89
N LEU A 103 -11.41 -4.90 -1.58
CA LEU A 103 -10.54 -3.93 -0.94
C LEU A 103 -9.07 -4.20 -1.29
N ARG A 104 -8.29 -3.13 -1.44
CA ARG A 104 -6.83 -3.26 -1.40
C ARG A 104 -6.38 -3.49 0.04
N LEU A 105 -5.23 -4.14 0.22
CA LEU A 105 -4.67 -4.43 1.55
C LEU A 105 -4.67 -3.18 2.46
N MET A 106 -4.08 -2.08 2.00
CA MET A 106 -4.01 -0.86 2.81
C MET A 106 -5.35 -0.14 2.97
N GLU A 107 -6.33 -0.38 2.09
CA GLU A 107 -7.69 0.16 2.29
C GLU A 107 -8.37 -0.62 3.42
N CYS A 108 -8.28 -1.95 3.44
CA CYS A 108 -8.81 -2.79 4.51
C CYS A 108 -8.17 -2.48 5.87
N MET A 109 -6.84 -2.30 5.93
CA MET A 109 -6.12 -2.04 7.18
C MET A 109 -6.35 -0.64 7.74
N ARG A 110 -6.88 0.29 6.95
CA ARG A 110 -7.12 1.69 7.34
C ARG A 110 -8.60 2.01 7.54
N LEU A 111 -9.48 1.01 7.46
CA LEU A 111 -10.90 1.19 7.74
C LEU A 111 -11.12 1.73 9.14
N ARG A 112 -12.03 2.69 9.26
CA ARG A 112 -12.51 3.23 10.54
C ARG A 112 -13.92 2.71 10.81
N VAL A 113 -14.32 2.70 12.08
CA VAL A 113 -15.68 2.28 12.50
C VAL A 113 -16.76 3.03 11.71
N GLN A 114 -16.58 4.34 11.52
CA GLN A 114 -17.51 5.20 10.76
C GLN A 114 -17.65 4.85 9.27
N ASP A 115 -16.70 4.09 8.72
CA ASP A 115 -16.66 3.77 7.28
C ASP A 115 -17.60 2.61 6.94
N ILE A 116 -18.04 1.84 7.94
CA ILE A 116 -18.93 0.68 7.80
C ILE A 116 -20.37 1.16 7.91
N ASP A 117 -21.17 0.90 6.87
CA ASP A 117 -22.56 1.29 6.78
C ASP A 117 -23.44 0.02 6.71
N PHE A 118 -24.07 -0.32 7.85
CA PHE A 118 -24.91 -1.52 7.95
C PHE A 118 -26.28 -1.34 7.31
N ASP A 119 -26.78 -0.10 7.23
CA ASP A 119 -28.10 0.22 6.69
C ASP A 119 -28.12 0.04 5.18
N TYR A 120 -27.10 0.60 4.51
CA TYR A 120 -26.95 0.47 3.05
C TYR A 120 -26.12 -0.75 2.63
N GLY A 121 -25.53 -1.49 3.57
CA GLY A 121 -24.67 -2.64 3.27
C GLY A 121 -23.46 -2.26 2.43
N ALA A 122 -22.73 -1.26 2.90
CA ALA A 122 -21.64 -0.65 2.17
C ALA A 122 -20.44 -0.30 3.05
N ILE A 123 -19.28 -0.17 2.42
CA ILE A 123 -18.07 0.38 3.04
C ILE A 123 -17.62 1.61 2.26
N ARG A 124 -17.38 2.72 2.97
CA ARG A 124 -16.82 3.95 2.42
C ARG A 124 -15.29 3.90 2.45
N ILE A 125 -14.66 3.97 1.28
CA ILE A 125 -13.21 3.99 1.15
C ILE A 125 -12.75 5.41 0.87
N TRP A 126 -11.96 5.95 1.79
CA TRP A 126 -11.36 7.27 1.69
C TRP A 126 -9.94 7.20 1.12
N GLN A 127 -9.60 8.17 0.26
CA GLN A 127 -8.25 8.31 -0.30
C GLN A 127 -7.72 7.02 -0.95
N GLY A 128 -8.58 6.36 -1.73
CA GLY A 128 -8.16 5.25 -2.58
C GLY A 128 -7.11 5.69 -3.60
N LYS A 129 -6.64 4.76 -4.45
CA LYS A 129 -5.63 5.06 -5.48
C LYS A 129 -5.99 6.33 -6.27
N GLY A 130 -5.08 7.31 -6.28
CA GLY A 130 -5.26 8.61 -6.94
C GLY A 130 -6.09 9.61 -6.13
N GLY A 131 -6.26 9.41 -4.82
CA GLY A 131 -7.03 10.30 -3.94
C GLY A 131 -8.54 10.20 -4.11
N LYS A 132 -9.04 9.19 -4.83
CA LYS A 132 -10.48 9.01 -5.10
C LYS A 132 -11.16 8.26 -3.97
N ASN A 133 -12.30 8.79 -3.53
CA ASN A 133 -13.20 8.10 -2.61
C ASN A 133 -14.12 7.16 -3.40
N ARG A 134 -14.49 6.02 -2.82
CA ARG A 134 -15.49 5.12 -3.42
C ARG A 134 -16.28 4.37 -2.35
N THR A 135 -17.50 3.98 -2.70
CA THR A 135 -18.32 3.08 -1.89
C THR A 135 -18.25 1.68 -2.50
N VAL A 136 -18.05 0.66 -1.67
CA VAL A 136 -18.04 -0.75 -2.08
C VAL A 136 -19.11 -1.53 -1.35
N THR A 137 -19.52 -2.67 -1.92
CA THR A 137 -20.52 -3.56 -1.34
C THR A 137 -20.01 -4.25 -0.08
N LEU A 138 -20.89 -4.50 0.88
CA LEU A 138 -20.61 -5.27 2.09
C LEU A 138 -21.51 -6.50 2.18
N ALA A 139 -20.90 -7.67 2.31
CA ALA A 139 -21.66 -8.91 2.46
C ALA A 139 -22.34 -8.96 3.84
N LYS A 140 -23.67 -9.15 3.86
CA LYS A 140 -24.48 -9.15 5.08
C LYS A 140 -24.08 -10.22 6.09
N GLU A 141 -23.56 -11.34 5.61
CA GLU A 141 -22.99 -12.43 6.43
C GLU A 141 -21.82 -11.99 7.33
N LEU A 142 -21.13 -10.90 6.99
CA LEU A 142 -20.03 -10.35 7.79
C LEU A 142 -20.50 -9.43 8.91
N TYR A 143 -21.79 -9.09 8.99
CA TYR A 143 -22.30 -8.13 9.98
C TYR A 143 -22.02 -8.54 11.43
N PRO A 144 -22.24 -9.81 11.85
CA PRO A 144 -21.93 -10.22 13.24
C PRO A 144 -20.44 -10.04 13.56
N HIS A 145 -19.56 -10.49 12.66
CA HIS A 145 -18.10 -10.39 12.82
C HIS A 145 -17.62 -8.93 12.86
N LEU A 146 -18.23 -8.05 12.07
CA LEU A 146 -17.93 -6.62 12.09
C LEU A 146 -18.38 -5.97 13.40
N LYS A 147 -19.56 -6.34 13.92
CA LYS A 147 -20.03 -5.85 15.22
C LYS A 147 -19.10 -6.29 16.35
N GLU A 148 -18.61 -7.53 16.30
CA GLU A 148 -17.60 -8.03 17.26
C GLU A 148 -16.29 -7.23 17.17
N GLN A 149 -15.80 -6.93 15.96
CA GLN A 149 -14.62 -6.08 15.81
C GLN A 149 -14.83 -4.65 16.29
N ILE A 150 -15.99 -4.05 16.03
CA ILE A 150 -16.32 -2.70 16.53
C ILE A 150 -16.36 -2.71 18.06
N ALA A 151 -16.92 -3.76 18.67
CA ALA A 151 -16.91 -3.93 20.13
C ALA A 151 -15.48 -4.08 20.67
N LEU A 152 -14.62 -4.85 20.00
CA LEU A 152 -13.21 -5.00 20.37
C LEU A 152 -12.45 -3.67 20.26
N ALA A 153 -12.64 -2.93 19.16
CA ALA A 153 -12.04 -1.61 18.97
C ALA A 153 -12.48 -0.63 20.07
N LYS A 154 -13.77 -0.68 20.46
CA LYS A 154 -14.28 0.12 21.58
C LYS A 154 -13.61 -0.25 22.91
N ARG A 155 -13.40 -1.54 23.19
CA ARG A 155 -12.68 -1.96 24.43
C ARG A 155 -11.26 -1.43 24.48
N TYR A 156 -10.54 -1.42 23.36
CA TYR A 156 -9.21 -0.81 23.30
C TYR A 156 -9.27 0.70 23.57
N TYR A 157 -10.18 1.40 22.90
CA TYR A 157 -10.40 2.82 23.12
C TYR A 157 -10.74 3.16 24.58
N ASP A 158 -11.69 2.43 25.18
CA ASP A 158 -12.09 2.63 26.57
C ASP A 158 -10.91 2.41 27.52
N ARG A 159 -10.08 1.38 27.28
CA ARG A 159 -8.87 1.12 28.07
C ARG A 159 -7.85 2.24 27.91
N ASP A 160 -7.67 2.74 26.69
CA ASP A 160 -6.66 3.74 26.38
C ASP A 160 -7.04 5.12 26.99
N LEU A 161 -8.33 5.45 27.07
CA LEU A 161 -8.81 6.66 27.78
C LEU A 161 -8.42 6.72 29.27
N HIS A 162 -8.19 5.56 29.91
CA HIS A 162 -7.77 5.51 31.32
C HIS A 162 -6.25 5.66 31.50
N GLN A 163 -5.48 5.71 30.40
CA GLN A 163 -4.03 5.91 30.46
C GLN A 163 -3.69 7.40 30.53
N LYS A 164 -2.87 7.78 31.51
CA LYS A 164 -2.44 9.17 31.74
C LYS A 164 -1.73 9.81 30.54
N ASN A 165 -1.13 9.01 29.66
CA ASN A 165 -0.36 9.46 28.50
C ASN A 165 -1.05 9.17 27.16
N TYR A 166 -2.36 8.92 27.16
CA TYR A 166 -3.08 8.71 25.91
C TYR A 166 -3.16 10.03 25.13
N GLY A 167 -2.40 10.09 24.03
CA GLY A 167 -2.32 11.24 23.12
C GLY A 167 -3.29 11.16 21.94
N GLY A 168 -4.27 10.27 22.01
CA GLY A 168 -5.33 10.18 21.02
C GLY A 168 -5.11 9.27 19.84
N VAL A 169 -6.09 9.31 18.94
CA VAL A 169 -6.01 8.60 17.66
C VAL A 169 -5.45 9.50 16.56
N TRP A 170 -4.66 8.91 15.66
CA TRP A 170 -4.22 9.62 14.47
C TRP A 170 -5.41 10.01 13.57
N LEU A 171 -5.54 11.31 13.30
CA LEU A 171 -6.55 11.88 12.40
C LEU A 171 -5.87 12.48 11.15
N PRO A 172 -6.34 12.15 9.93
CA PRO A 172 -5.96 12.86 8.72
C PRO A 172 -6.32 14.35 8.83
N THR A 173 -5.57 15.23 8.16
CA THR A 173 -5.69 16.70 8.26
C THR A 173 -7.12 17.21 8.28
N ALA A 174 -7.93 16.87 7.27
CA ALA A 174 -9.33 17.31 7.19
C ALA A 174 -10.22 16.76 8.32
N LEU A 175 -9.92 15.57 8.83
CA LEU A 175 -10.68 14.97 9.94
C LEU A 175 -10.27 15.62 11.28
N LYS A 176 -9.00 16.00 11.43
CA LYS A 176 -8.52 16.75 12.60
C LYS A 176 -9.17 18.13 12.69
N GLU A 177 -9.30 18.83 11.56
CA GLU A 177 -9.99 20.13 11.50
C GLU A 177 -11.47 20.00 11.85
N LYS A 178 -12.14 18.94 11.39
CA LYS A 178 -13.55 18.70 11.68
C LYS A 178 -13.79 18.32 13.15
N TYR A 179 -12.87 17.60 13.77
CA TYR A 179 -12.97 17.12 15.14
C TYR A 179 -11.77 17.61 15.97
N PRO A 180 -11.70 18.92 16.28
CA PRO A 180 -10.55 19.51 16.97
C PRO A 180 -10.38 18.99 18.41
N ASN A 181 -11.48 18.49 19.00
CA ASN A 181 -11.52 17.94 20.36
C ASN A 181 -11.54 16.40 20.37
N ALA A 182 -11.27 15.74 19.23
CA ALA A 182 -11.11 14.30 19.23
C ALA A 182 -9.94 13.93 20.15
N PRO A 183 -10.14 12.98 21.07
CA PRO A 183 -9.14 12.61 22.05
C PRO A 183 -7.90 12.03 21.41
#